data_AF-A0A485M4M4-F1
#
_entry.id   AF-A0A485M4M4-F1
#
_cell.length_a   1.000
_cell.length_b   1.000
_cell.length_c   1.000
_cell.angle_alpha   90.00
_cell.angle_beta   90.00
_cell.angle_gamma   90.00
#
_symmetry.space_group_name_H-M   'P 1'
#
loop_
_entity.id
_entity.type
_entity.pdbx_description
1 polymer ?
#
loop_
_entity_poly.entity_id
_entity_poly.type
_entity_poly.pdbx_seq_one_letter_code
_entity_poly.pdbx_strand_id
1 'polypeptide(L)'
;MKKWIALIVVAVVAAGAYIAADTYLFQKKHETPSPGENIHIIQRDEAVPQADAPEQQITAQRPATITEIPVPRKESEKSFAELKAELAAVCSEIEKKDYMKSYDLEGGLLKHLDALIEKLAYRPPVVSGETQDLYSLLSNAAHFYRVLGKNDIMMFKDILSHERDRIEPLMALLFHYLVKGSAGHQLNVNSGQMYEYAGFFLNTLGGQSYLYRRDSITRTLTKYYSVLILDMANRETMNPYGIDIRPHLTLIQEDLRNLNALKNRDEYLARLKEIESLVLR
;
A
#
# COMPACT_ATOMS: atom_id res chain seq x y z
N MET A 1 -0.32 -14.00 -48.42
CA MET A 1 0.51 -12.90 -47.89
C MET A 1 -0.27 -11.62 -47.54
N LYS A 2 -1.27 -11.17 -48.32
CA LYS A 2 -2.01 -9.91 -48.05
C LYS A 2 -2.84 -9.83 -46.74
N LYS A 3 -3.34 -10.95 -46.20
CA LYS A 3 -4.20 -10.94 -44.98
C LYS A 3 -3.43 -10.62 -43.68
N TRP A 4 -2.16 -10.97 -43.60
CA TRP A 4 -1.33 -10.72 -42.41
C TRP A 4 -0.90 -9.25 -42.30
N ILE A 5 -0.72 -8.59 -43.44
CA ILE A 5 -0.40 -7.16 -43.50
C ILE A 5 -1.57 -6.32 -42.96
N ALA A 6 -2.81 -6.69 -43.31
CA ALA A 6 -4.00 -6.02 -42.78
C ALA A 6 -4.12 -6.16 -41.25
N LEU A 7 -3.81 -7.34 -40.69
CA LEU A 7 -3.82 -7.56 -39.24
C LEU A 7 -2.75 -6.74 -38.51
N ILE A 8 -1.54 -6.63 -39.08
CA ILE A 8 -0.47 -5.83 -38.50
C ILE A 8 -0.83 -4.34 -38.52
N VAL A 9 -1.42 -3.84 -39.61
CA VAL A 9 -1.86 -2.45 -39.71
C VAL A 9 -2.96 -2.16 -38.68
N VAL A 10 -3.94 -3.05 -38.52
CA VAL A 10 -4.99 -2.88 -37.50
C VAL A 10 -4.41 -2.90 -36.08
N ALA A 11 -3.45 -3.78 -35.79
CA ALA A 11 -2.80 -3.84 -34.49
C ALA A 11 -1.98 -2.57 -34.18
N VAL A 12 -1.27 -2.03 -35.17
CA VAL A 12 -0.49 -0.79 -35.03
C VAL A 12 -1.42 0.41 -34.84
N VAL A 13 -2.54 0.47 -35.57
CA VAL A 13 -3.54 1.54 -35.41
C VAL A 13 -4.23 1.44 -34.05
N ALA A 14 -4.57 0.24 -33.58
CA ALA A 14 -5.16 0.03 -32.26
C ALA A 14 -4.18 0.40 -31.12
N ALA A 15 -2.90 0.03 -31.25
CA ALA A 15 -1.86 0.42 -30.31
C ALA A 15 -1.62 1.94 -30.31
N GLY A 16 -1.63 2.57 -31.49
CA GLY A 16 -1.53 4.02 -31.63
C GLY A 16 -2.72 4.76 -31.02
N ALA A 17 -3.94 4.26 -31.23
CA ALA A 17 -5.16 4.81 -30.63
C ALA A 17 -5.17 4.65 -29.10
N TYR A 18 -4.68 3.52 -28.57
CA TYR A 18 -4.54 3.29 -27.14
C TYR A 18 -3.53 4.26 -26.51
N ILE A 19 -2.35 4.44 -27.12
CA ILE A 19 -1.33 5.37 -26.63
C ILE A 19 -1.79 6.83 -26.75
N ALA A 20 -2.52 7.18 -27.82
CA ALA A 20 -3.12 8.50 -27.98
C ALA A 20 -4.23 8.75 -26.96
N ALA A 21 -5.07 7.77 -26.66
CA ALA A 21 -6.08 7.89 -25.59
C ALA A 21 -5.42 8.03 -24.21
N ASP A 22 -4.38 7.26 -23.93
CA ASP A 22 -3.61 7.35 -22.69
C ASP A 22 -2.96 8.74 -22.55
N THR A 23 -2.28 9.23 -23.57
CA THR A 23 -1.63 10.56 -23.53
C THR A 23 -2.63 11.72 -23.50
N TYR A 24 -3.73 11.65 -24.25
CA TYR A 24 -4.68 12.77 -24.37
C TYR A 24 -5.70 12.82 -23.21
N LEU A 25 -6.10 11.67 -22.66
CA LEU A 25 -6.99 11.61 -21.49
C LEU A 25 -6.25 11.87 -20.17
N PHE A 26 -4.97 11.50 -20.05
CA PHE A 26 -4.21 11.69 -18.80
C PHE A 26 -3.41 13.01 -18.73
N GLN A 27 -3.32 13.83 -19.79
CA GLN A 27 -2.68 15.16 -19.71
C GLN A 27 -3.63 16.32 -19.40
N LYS A 28 -4.96 16.16 -19.52
CA LYS A 28 -5.88 17.26 -19.24
C LYS A 28 -6.44 17.18 -17.83
N LYS A 29 -5.69 17.74 -16.86
CA LYS A 29 -6.12 18.84 -15.95
C LYS A 29 -5.16 19.00 -14.76
N HIS A 30 -4.03 19.66 -14.98
CA HIS A 30 -3.47 20.56 -13.98
C HIS A 30 -3.72 21.99 -14.46
N GLU A 31 -4.93 22.48 -14.20
CA GLU A 31 -5.21 23.92 -14.20
C GLU A 31 -5.55 24.31 -12.76
N THR A 32 -4.69 25.13 -12.18
CA THR A 32 -4.93 25.88 -10.96
C THR A 32 -6.20 26.73 -11.12
N PRO A 33 -7.14 26.74 -10.16
CA PRO A 33 -8.29 27.63 -10.25
C PRO A 33 -7.83 29.09 -10.05
N SER A 34 -8.04 29.92 -11.07
CA SER A 34 -7.98 31.38 -10.99
C SER A 34 -9.30 31.91 -10.39
N PRO A 35 -9.28 32.96 -9.55
CA PRO A 35 -10.42 33.34 -8.74
C PRO A 35 -11.45 34.10 -9.58
N GLY A 36 -12.68 33.59 -9.67
CA GLY A 36 -13.79 34.36 -10.24
C GLY A 36 -14.91 33.61 -10.93
N GLU A 37 -15.10 32.30 -10.73
CA GLU A 37 -16.23 31.59 -11.33
C GLU A 37 -17.28 31.23 -10.28
N ASN A 38 -18.41 31.95 -10.33
CA ASN A 38 -19.55 31.82 -9.43
C ASN A 38 -20.18 30.42 -9.55
N ILE A 39 -20.03 29.60 -8.51
CA ILE A 39 -20.76 28.35 -8.37
C ILE A 39 -22.18 28.69 -7.93
N HIS A 40 -23.17 28.40 -8.78
CA HIS A 40 -24.57 28.38 -8.39
C HIS A 40 -24.79 27.28 -7.35
N ILE A 41 -24.96 27.70 -6.09
CA ILE A 41 -25.37 26.83 -4.99
C ILE A 41 -26.88 26.55 -5.16
N ILE A 42 -27.25 25.29 -5.26
CA ILE A 42 -28.65 24.86 -5.10
C ILE A 42 -29.01 25.09 -3.63
N GLN A 43 -29.88 26.06 -3.38
CA GLN A 43 -30.48 26.33 -2.06
C GLN A 43 -31.26 25.09 -1.60
N ARG A 44 -30.89 24.58 -0.42
CA ARG A 44 -31.69 23.64 0.36
C ARG A 44 -32.26 24.41 1.53
N ASP A 45 -33.58 24.53 1.58
CA ASP A 45 -34.32 25.30 2.58
C ASP A 45 -33.95 24.88 4.02
N GLU A 46 -33.73 25.89 4.85
CA GLU A 46 -33.51 25.80 6.28
C GLU A 46 -34.83 25.50 7.00
N ALA A 47 -34.83 24.46 7.83
CA ALA A 47 -35.69 24.38 9.00
C ALA A 47 -34.92 23.64 10.11
N VAL A 48 -34.26 24.43 10.97
CA VAL A 48 -33.55 23.98 12.17
C VAL A 48 -34.48 24.08 13.37
N PRO A 49 -34.66 23.01 14.16
CA PRO A 49 -34.98 23.16 15.57
C PRO A 49 -33.68 23.26 16.38
N GLN A 50 -33.44 24.43 16.98
CA GLN A 50 -32.37 24.67 17.96
C GLN A 50 -32.61 23.84 19.23
N ALA A 51 -31.59 23.13 19.67
CA ALA A 51 -31.46 22.66 21.05
C ALA A 51 -30.05 23.04 21.54
N ASP A 52 -30.02 23.96 22.49
CA ASP A 52 -28.83 24.45 23.19
C ASP A 52 -28.22 23.36 24.07
N ALA A 53 -26.93 23.06 23.87
CA ALA A 53 -26.05 22.48 24.89
C ALA A 53 -24.56 22.74 24.53
N PRO A 54 -23.67 22.91 25.52
CA PRO A 54 -22.55 23.84 25.45
C PRO A 54 -21.25 23.25 24.86
N GLU A 55 -20.44 24.12 24.24
CA GLU A 55 -19.07 23.85 23.79
C GLU A 55 -18.21 23.34 24.96
N GLN A 56 -17.92 22.04 24.97
CA GLN A 56 -16.82 21.48 25.73
C GLN A 56 -15.60 21.36 24.80
N GLN A 57 -14.56 22.14 25.12
CA GLN A 57 -13.20 21.96 24.64
C GLN A 57 -12.76 20.51 24.88
N ILE A 58 -12.72 19.69 23.84
CA ILE A 58 -12.04 18.41 23.87
C ILE A 58 -10.55 18.69 23.64
N THR A 59 -9.85 18.89 24.75
CA THR A 59 -8.39 18.82 24.81
C THR A 59 -7.95 17.49 24.21
N ALA A 60 -7.24 17.53 23.08
CA ALA A 60 -6.68 16.35 22.42
C ALA A 60 -5.61 15.71 23.31
N GLN A 61 -6.03 14.81 24.20
CA GLN A 61 -5.13 13.92 24.92
C GLN A 61 -4.82 12.72 24.02
N ARG A 62 -3.58 12.69 23.51
CA ARG A 62 -2.97 11.53 22.86
C ARG A 62 -2.96 10.34 23.84
N PRO A 63 -3.53 9.17 23.51
CA PRO A 63 -3.18 7.94 24.18
C PRO A 63 -1.84 7.47 23.62
N ALA A 64 -0.79 7.63 24.42
CA ALA A 64 0.43 6.84 24.26
C ALA A 64 0.15 5.44 24.78
N THR A 65 0.33 4.42 23.94
CA THR A 65 0.94 3.09 24.21
C THR A 65 0.50 2.13 23.12
N ILE A 66 1.41 1.80 22.21
CA ILE A 66 1.24 0.74 21.21
C ILE A 66 1.42 -0.58 21.95
N THR A 67 0.39 -1.44 21.95
CA THR A 67 0.53 -2.81 22.46
C THR A 67 1.32 -3.61 21.44
N GLU A 68 2.48 -4.13 21.85
CA GLU A 68 3.39 -4.88 20.99
C GLU A 68 2.73 -6.12 20.37
N ILE A 69 2.94 -6.30 19.07
CA ILE A 69 2.62 -7.50 18.32
C ILE A 69 3.77 -8.51 18.52
N PRO A 70 3.50 -9.77 18.90
CA PRO A 70 4.48 -10.84 18.78
C PRO A 70 4.66 -11.18 17.29
N VAL A 71 5.75 -10.69 16.71
CA VAL A 71 6.30 -11.11 15.40
C VAL A 71 7.38 -12.18 15.71
N PRO A 72 8.13 -12.81 14.77
CA PRO A 72 9.21 -13.72 15.14
C PRO A 72 10.07 -13.02 16.19
N ARG A 73 10.17 -13.59 17.40
CA ARG A 73 10.70 -12.91 18.60
C ARG A 73 11.99 -12.13 18.34
N LYS A 74 12.82 -12.65 17.45
CA LYS A 74 14.12 -12.10 17.05
C LYS A 74 14.06 -10.74 16.33
N GLU A 75 12.99 -10.42 15.61
CA GLU A 75 12.85 -9.16 14.85
C GLU A 75 11.98 -8.13 15.59
N SER A 76 11.01 -8.58 16.40
CA SER A 76 10.23 -7.69 17.27
C SER A 76 11.08 -7.03 18.37
N GLU A 77 12.16 -7.66 18.80
CA GLU A 77 13.06 -7.14 19.84
C GLU A 77 14.04 -6.07 19.33
N LYS A 78 14.32 -6.03 18.02
CA LYS A 78 15.28 -5.08 17.43
C LYS A 78 14.79 -3.64 17.57
N SER A 79 15.69 -2.72 17.90
CA SER A 79 15.44 -1.28 17.84
C SER A 79 15.28 -0.79 16.40
N PHE A 80 14.67 0.37 16.20
CA PHE A 80 14.59 0.97 14.87
C PHE A 80 15.97 1.22 14.25
N ALA A 81 16.97 1.59 15.05
CA ALA A 81 18.34 1.82 14.58
C ALA A 81 18.96 0.52 14.01
N GLU A 82 18.74 -0.62 14.68
CA GLU A 82 19.20 -1.92 14.19
C GLU A 82 18.48 -2.34 12.90
N LEU A 83 17.16 -2.19 12.85
CA LEU A 83 16.38 -2.47 11.63
C LEU A 83 16.82 -1.59 10.46
N LYS A 84 17.07 -0.29 10.71
CA LYS A 84 17.57 0.65 9.70
C LYS A 84 18.95 0.26 9.21
N ALA A 85 19.85 -0.14 10.10
CA ALA A 85 21.20 -0.59 9.73
C ALA A 85 21.17 -1.87 8.90
N GLU A 86 20.33 -2.83 9.26
CA GLU A 86 20.13 -4.07 8.52
C GLU A 86 19.54 -3.80 7.13
N LEU A 87 18.51 -2.95 7.05
CA LEU A 87 17.92 -2.54 5.78
C LEU A 87 18.93 -1.77 4.91
N ALA A 88 19.76 -0.92 5.51
CA ALA A 88 20.85 -0.21 4.81
C ALA A 88 21.87 -1.19 4.21
N ALA A 89 22.25 -2.23 4.97
CA ALA A 89 23.17 -3.26 4.49
C ALA A 89 22.57 -4.01 3.29
N VAL A 90 21.30 -4.42 3.36
CA VAL A 90 20.64 -5.10 2.25
C VAL A 90 20.48 -4.17 1.03
N CYS A 91 20.11 -2.91 1.22
CA CYS A 91 20.06 -1.92 0.14
C CYS A 91 21.43 -1.80 -0.56
N SER A 92 22.51 -1.69 0.22
CA SER A 92 23.88 -1.60 -0.29
C SER A 92 24.32 -2.86 -1.05
N GLU A 93 23.80 -4.03 -0.70
CA GLU A 93 24.04 -5.27 -1.46
C GLU A 93 23.29 -5.30 -2.79
N ILE A 94 22.03 -4.85 -2.79
CA ILE A 94 21.17 -4.77 -3.97
C ILE A 94 21.74 -3.78 -4.98
N GLU A 95 22.17 -2.60 -4.53
CA GLU A 95 22.79 -1.55 -5.37
C GLU A 95 24.00 -2.06 -6.18
N LYS A 96 24.75 -3.02 -5.65
CA LYS A 96 25.93 -3.59 -6.33
C LYS A 96 25.56 -4.56 -7.45
N LYS A 97 24.31 -4.99 -7.54
CA LYS A 97 23.86 -5.97 -8.53
C LYS A 97 23.75 -5.33 -9.92
N ASP A 98 24.00 -6.13 -10.94
CA ASP A 98 24.01 -5.64 -12.33
C ASP A 98 22.67 -5.04 -12.76
N TYR A 99 21.55 -5.61 -12.30
CA TYR A 99 20.21 -5.12 -12.60
C TYR A 99 19.89 -3.75 -11.98
N MET A 100 20.70 -3.25 -11.03
CA MET A 100 20.52 -1.94 -10.40
C MET A 100 21.31 -0.82 -11.09
N LYS A 101 22.34 -1.15 -11.88
CA LYS A 101 23.28 -0.17 -12.46
C LYS A 101 22.60 0.87 -13.36
N SER A 102 21.44 0.55 -13.95
CA SER A 102 20.72 1.45 -14.85
C SER A 102 19.89 2.53 -14.14
N TYR A 103 19.69 2.44 -12.83
CA TYR A 103 18.77 3.32 -12.10
C TYR A 103 19.44 4.56 -11.49
N ASP A 104 20.79 4.57 -11.39
CA ASP A 104 21.62 5.71 -10.95
C ASP A 104 21.01 6.53 -9.80
N LEU A 105 20.85 5.88 -8.63
CA LEU A 105 20.11 6.43 -7.50
C LEU A 105 20.95 7.45 -6.71
N GLU A 106 20.57 8.71 -6.78
CA GLU A 106 21.19 9.77 -5.98
C GLU A 106 20.99 9.55 -4.47
N GLY A 107 22.08 9.31 -3.75
CA GLY A 107 22.06 9.13 -2.30
C GLY A 107 21.66 7.72 -1.82
N GLY A 108 21.62 6.75 -2.74
CA GLY A 108 21.44 5.32 -2.42
C GLY A 108 19.99 4.88 -2.33
N LEU A 109 19.78 3.57 -2.48
CA LEU A 109 18.51 2.86 -2.49
C LEU A 109 17.75 3.00 -1.18
N LEU A 110 18.42 3.05 -0.01
CA LEU A 110 17.71 3.26 1.26
C LEU A 110 17.05 4.65 1.31
N LYS A 111 17.80 5.70 0.96
CA LYS A 111 17.28 7.07 0.93
C LYS A 111 16.16 7.20 -0.11
N HIS A 112 16.34 6.58 -1.27
CA HIS A 112 15.32 6.53 -2.32
C HIS A 112 14.06 5.79 -1.83
N LEU A 113 14.22 4.66 -1.16
CA LEU A 113 13.12 3.90 -0.56
C LEU A 113 12.34 4.73 0.48
N ASP A 114 13.04 5.42 1.39
CA ASP A 114 12.41 6.33 2.37
C ASP A 114 11.58 7.42 1.67
N ALA A 115 12.12 8.03 0.60
CA ALA A 115 11.41 9.04 -0.17
C ALA A 115 10.17 8.48 -0.90
N LEU A 116 10.24 7.24 -1.41
CA LEU A 116 9.11 6.58 -2.08
C LEU A 116 8.01 6.20 -1.08
N ILE A 117 8.40 5.70 0.09
CA ILE A 117 7.50 5.43 1.22
C ILE A 117 6.75 6.70 1.60
N GLU A 118 7.45 7.82 1.74
CA GLU A 118 6.84 9.13 2.03
C GLU A 118 5.90 9.58 0.89
N LYS A 119 6.36 9.46 -0.37
CA LYS A 119 5.57 9.83 -1.56
C LYS A 119 4.24 9.09 -1.63
N LEU A 120 4.24 7.80 -1.28
CA LEU A 120 3.06 6.93 -1.20
C LEU A 120 2.16 7.33 -0.03
N ALA A 121 2.73 7.57 1.14
CA ALA A 121 1.99 7.92 2.34
C ALA A 121 1.20 9.24 2.19
N TYR A 122 1.74 10.22 1.46
CA TYR A 122 1.05 11.50 1.18
C TYR A 122 0.10 11.45 -0.03
N ARG A 123 -0.01 10.32 -0.74
CA ARG A 123 -0.91 10.15 -1.88
C ARG A 123 -1.59 8.79 -1.78
N PRO A 124 -2.45 8.55 -0.77
CA PRO A 124 -3.08 7.25 -0.56
C PRO A 124 -4.05 6.89 -1.71
N PRO A 125 -4.31 5.59 -1.92
CA PRO A 125 -5.37 5.11 -2.82
C PRO A 125 -6.77 5.35 -2.22
N VAL A 126 -7.82 5.14 -3.01
CA VAL A 126 -9.21 5.18 -2.54
C VAL A 126 -9.56 3.82 -1.93
N VAL A 127 -9.80 3.74 -0.62
CA VAL A 127 -10.05 2.44 0.06
C VAL A 127 -11.54 2.06 0.10
N SER A 128 -12.42 3.04 0.30
CA SER A 128 -13.87 2.85 0.33
C SER A 128 -14.53 3.58 -0.84
N GLY A 129 -15.56 2.97 -1.42
CA GLY A 129 -16.30 3.55 -2.53
C GLY A 129 -15.57 3.53 -3.88
N GLU A 130 -14.49 2.75 -4.06
CA GLU A 130 -13.75 2.64 -5.33
C GLU A 130 -14.66 2.35 -6.54
N THR A 131 -15.69 1.55 -6.35
CA THR A 131 -16.63 1.12 -7.41
C THR A 131 -17.81 2.06 -7.62
N GLN A 132 -17.88 3.17 -6.88
CA GLN A 132 -18.97 4.15 -7.02
C GLN A 132 -18.86 4.97 -8.31
N ASP A 133 -17.65 5.15 -8.83
CA ASP A 133 -17.41 5.86 -10.06
C ASP A 133 -16.19 5.31 -10.84
N LEU A 134 -16.21 5.48 -12.16
CA LEU A 134 -15.19 4.96 -13.05
C LEU A 134 -13.81 5.60 -12.80
N TYR A 135 -13.77 6.85 -12.35
CA TYR A 135 -12.53 7.56 -12.12
C TYR A 135 -11.79 6.99 -10.91
N SER A 136 -12.48 6.75 -9.80
CA SER A 136 -11.92 6.12 -8.60
C SER A 136 -11.38 4.73 -8.91
N LEU A 137 -12.15 3.91 -9.63
CA LEU A 137 -11.71 2.58 -10.06
C LEU A 137 -10.44 2.63 -10.93
N LEU A 138 -10.41 3.49 -11.94
CA LEU A 138 -9.26 3.63 -12.83
C LEU A 138 -8.04 4.24 -12.12
N SER A 139 -8.26 5.21 -11.24
CA SER A 139 -7.22 5.85 -10.41
C SER A 139 -6.54 4.83 -9.51
N ASN A 140 -7.30 3.92 -8.90
CA ASN A 140 -6.78 2.83 -8.10
C ASN A 140 -6.05 1.78 -8.95
N ALA A 141 -6.59 1.41 -10.10
CA ALA A 141 -5.95 0.46 -11.01
C ALA A 141 -4.58 0.93 -11.53
N ALA A 142 -4.38 2.24 -11.66
CA ALA A 142 -3.14 2.88 -12.08
C ALA A 142 -2.32 3.51 -10.92
N HIS A 143 -2.74 3.31 -9.67
CA HIS A 143 -2.27 4.05 -8.50
C HIS A 143 -0.74 4.16 -8.39
N PHE A 144 -0.04 3.01 -8.35
CA PHE A 144 1.41 3.02 -8.16
C PHE A 144 2.15 3.66 -9.34
N TYR A 145 1.64 3.53 -10.57
CA TYR A 145 2.24 4.16 -11.73
C TYR A 145 2.07 5.68 -11.69
N ARG A 146 0.89 6.16 -11.28
CA ARG A 146 0.59 7.59 -11.12
C ARG A 146 1.41 8.22 -9.99
N VAL A 147 1.58 7.52 -8.86
CA VAL A 147 2.29 8.05 -7.69
C VAL A 147 3.80 7.92 -7.83
N LEU A 148 4.32 6.73 -8.15
CA LEU A 148 5.76 6.49 -8.20
C LEU A 148 6.34 6.92 -9.55
N GLY A 149 5.68 6.53 -10.65
CA GLY A 149 6.18 6.74 -12.01
C GLY A 149 6.88 5.50 -12.57
N LYS A 150 7.12 5.50 -13.88
CA LYS A 150 7.63 4.33 -14.61
C LYS A 150 8.94 3.78 -14.07
N ASN A 151 9.92 4.66 -13.81
CA ASN A 151 11.28 4.25 -13.45
C ASN A 151 11.30 3.50 -12.12
N ASP A 152 10.64 4.04 -11.09
CA ASP A 152 10.54 3.40 -9.78
C ASP A 152 9.77 2.07 -9.85
N ILE A 153 8.72 1.99 -10.66
CA ILE A 153 7.96 0.75 -10.86
C ILE A 153 8.83 -0.33 -11.51
N MET A 154 9.63 0.04 -12.52
CA MET A 154 10.56 -0.90 -13.15
C MET A 154 11.65 -1.34 -12.18
N MET A 155 12.21 -0.41 -11.40
CA MET A 155 13.23 -0.72 -10.39
C MET A 155 12.73 -1.75 -9.37
N PHE A 156 11.56 -1.52 -8.77
CA PHE A 156 11.01 -2.50 -7.83
C PHE A 156 10.63 -3.81 -8.50
N LYS A 157 10.17 -3.78 -9.75
CA LYS A 157 9.91 -5.02 -10.50
C LYS A 157 11.21 -5.81 -10.70
N ASP A 158 12.32 -5.14 -11.02
CA ASP A 158 13.61 -5.79 -11.19
C ASP A 158 14.11 -6.37 -9.85
N ILE A 159 14.05 -5.61 -8.76
CA ILE A 159 14.37 -6.10 -7.40
C ILE A 159 13.55 -7.34 -7.06
N LEU A 160 12.22 -7.28 -7.18
CA LEU A 160 11.33 -8.40 -6.86
C LEU A 160 11.59 -9.63 -7.74
N SER A 161 12.00 -9.42 -8.99
CA SER A 161 12.26 -10.51 -9.92
C SER A 161 13.60 -11.22 -9.69
N HIS A 162 14.61 -10.52 -9.17
CA HIS A 162 15.95 -11.06 -8.94
C HIS A 162 16.19 -11.49 -7.48
N GLU A 163 15.50 -10.89 -6.50
CA GLU A 163 15.68 -11.19 -5.07
C GLU A 163 14.59 -12.14 -4.52
N ARG A 164 14.03 -13.02 -5.37
CA ARG A 164 12.89 -13.91 -5.03
C ARG A 164 13.11 -14.72 -3.76
N ASP A 165 14.30 -15.31 -3.61
CA ASP A 165 14.63 -16.17 -2.46
C ASP A 165 14.78 -15.38 -1.14
N ARG A 166 14.81 -14.05 -1.22
CA ARG A 166 14.94 -13.13 -0.09
C ARG A 166 13.66 -12.33 0.18
N ILE A 167 12.60 -12.51 -0.61
CA ILE A 167 11.35 -11.75 -0.45
C ILE A 167 10.77 -11.93 0.95
N GLU A 168 10.73 -13.16 1.46
CA GLU A 168 10.19 -13.44 2.79
C GLU A 168 10.89 -12.65 3.92
N PRO A 169 12.22 -12.76 4.11
CA PRO A 169 12.91 -11.97 5.13
C PRO A 169 12.93 -10.46 4.82
N LEU A 170 12.97 -10.05 3.55
CA LEU A 170 12.91 -8.63 3.16
C LEU A 170 11.60 -7.97 3.56
N MET A 171 10.47 -8.65 3.32
CA MET A 171 9.15 -8.13 3.66
C MET A 171 8.96 -8.06 5.18
N ALA A 172 9.49 -9.02 5.93
CA ALA A 172 9.49 -8.98 7.39
C ALA A 172 10.29 -7.78 7.93
N LEU A 173 11.53 -7.61 7.46
CA LEU A 173 12.38 -6.48 7.82
C LEU A 173 11.72 -5.14 7.48
N LEU A 174 11.16 -5.00 6.28
CA LEU A 174 10.48 -3.77 5.85
C LEU A 174 9.24 -3.48 6.70
N PHE A 175 8.41 -4.49 6.98
CA PHE A 175 7.26 -4.33 7.86
C PHE A 175 7.67 -3.80 9.24
N HIS A 176 8.69 -4.40 9.84
CA HIS A 176 9.22 -3.98 11.13
C HIS A 176 9.80 -2.56 11.11
N TYR A 177 10.57 -2.25 10.07
CA TYR A 177 11.11 -0.91 9.84
C TYR A 177 9.99 0.15 9.79
N LEU A 178 8.93 -0.12 9.02
CA LEU A 178 7.79 0.79 8.87
C LEU A 178 7.04 0.95 10.19
N VAL A 179 6.68 -0.15 10.86
CA VAL A 179 5.91 -0.10 12.12
C VAL A 179 6.68 0.61 13.23
N LYS A 180 7.96 0.26 13.45
CA LYS A 180 8.77 0.89 14.51
C LYS A 180 9.12 2.33 14.17
N GLY A 181 9.45 2.61 12.91
CA GLY A 181 9.75 3.97 12.46
C GLY A 181 8.55 4.89 12.57
N SER A 182 7.36 4.39 12.28
CA SER A 182 6.10 5.10 12.45
C SER A 182 5.80 5.39 13.93
N ALA A 183 5.84 4.36 14.77
CA ALA A 183 5.63 4.46 16.22
C ALA A 183 6.58 5.47 16.88
N GLY A 184 7.87 5.39 16.53
CA GLY A 184 8.93 6.25 17.06
C GLY A 184 8.97 7.64 16.43
N HIS A 185 8.10 7.97 15.47
CA HIS A 185 8.15 9.22 14.69
C HIS A 185 9.52 9.44 14.01
N GLN A 186 10.18 8.35 13.61
CA GLN A 186 11.48 8.35 12.93
C GLN A 186 11.34 8.26 11.40
N LEU A 187 10.12 8.01 10.91
CA LEU A 187 9.73 8.05 9.51
C LEU A 187 8.60 9.05 9.30
N ASN A 188 8.52 9.64 8.12
CA ASN A 188 7.42 10.52 7.70
C ASN A 188 6.19 9.71 7.24
N VAL A 189 5.86 8.65 7.99
CA VAL A 189 4.70 7.78 7.76
C VAL A 189 4.07 7.41 9.10
N ASN A 190 2.76 7.59 9.21
CA ASN A 190 1.99 7.21 10.40
C ASN A 190 1.19 5.89 10.20
N SER A 191 0.63 5.37 11.29
CA SER A 191 -0.18 4.14 11.28
C SER A 191 -1.43 4.24 10.40
N GLY A 192 -2.07 5.42 10.35
CA GLY A 192 -3.22 5.67 9.48
C GLY A 192 -2.86 5.52 7.99
N GLN A 193 -1.72 6.06 7.56
CA GLN A 193 -1.25 5.93 6.18
C GLN A 193 -0.91 4.46 5.83
N MET A 194 -0.33 3.71 6.77
CA MET A 194 -0.13 2.27 6.58
C MET A 194 -1.47 1.52 6.46
N TYR A 195 -2.46 1.90 7.27
CA TYR A 195 -3.82 1.35 7.22
C TYR A 195 -4.50 1.60 5.87
N GLU A 196 -4.32 2.78 5.24
CA GLU A 196 -4.85 3.05 3.89
C GLU A 196 -4.35 2.01 2.87
N TYR A 197 -3.06 1.69 2.88
CA TYR A 197 -2.50 0.69 1.96
C TYR A 197 -2.92 -0.74 2.32
N ALA A 198 -3.05 -1.07 3.62
CA ALA A 198 -3.59 -2.36 4.04
C ALA A 198 -5.03 -2.54 3.54
N GLY A 199 -5.88 -1.53 3.73
CA GLY A 199 -7.26 -1.54 3.24
C GLY A 199 -7.32 -1.60 1.72
N PHE A 200 -6.46 -0.86 1.01
CA PHE A 200 -6.34 -0.95 -0.44
C PHE A 200 -6.06 -2.38 -0.92
N PHE A 201 -5.03 -3.03 -0.38
CA PHE A 201 -4.67 -4.38 -0.80
C PHE A 201 -5.71 -5.43 -0.44
N LEU A 202 -6.41 -5.27 0.69
CA LEU A 202 -7.38 -6.25 1.16
C LEU A 202 -8.76 -6.06 0.53
N ASN A 203 -9.20 -4.82 0.34
CA ASN A 203 -10.62 -4.49 0.13
C ASN A 203 -10.95 -3.85 -1.23
N THR A 204 -9.95 -3.51 -2.06
CA THR A 204 -10.19 -2.83 -3.36
C THR A 204 -9.88 -3.73 -4.56
N LEU A 205 -10.60 -3.55 -5.67
CA LEU A 205 -10.33 -4.21 -6.94
C LEU A 205 -8.96 -3.80 -7.50
N GLY A 206 -8.61 -2.52 -7.40
CA GLY A 206 -7.30 -2.01 -7.82
C GLY A 206 -6.16 -2.71 -7.09
N GLY A 207 -6.22 -2.77 -5.76
CA GLY A 207 -5.22 -3.43 -4.91
C GLY A 207 -5.11 -4.92 -5.19
N GLN A 208 -6.24 -5.63 -5.26
CA GLN A 208 -6.25 -7.05 -5.62
C GLN A 208 -5.67 -7.28 -7.02
N SER A 209 -5.93 -6.40 -7.99
CA SER A 209 -5.34 -6.51 -9.33
C SER A 209 -3.81 -6.45 -9.31
N TYR A 210 -3.21 -5.61 -8.45
CA TYR A 210 -1.76 -5.57 -8.29
C TYR A 210 -1.23 -6.87 -7.71
N LEU A 211 -1.91 -7.41 -6.70
CA LEU A 211 -1.55 -8.67 -6.06
C LEU A 211 -1.63 -9.86 -7.02
N TYR A 212 -2.65 -9.93 -7.88
CA TYR A 212 -2.77 -11.01 -8.87
C TYR A 212 -1.71 -10.98 -9.97
N ARG A 213 -1.00 -9.86 -10.15
CA ARG A 213 0.18 -9.73 -11.04
C ARG A 213 1.50 -10.09 -10.35
N ARG A 214 1.46 -10.64 -9.14
CA ARG A 214 2.63 -11.11 -8.39
C ARG A 214 2.58 -12.62 -8.20
N ASP A 215 3.74 -13.20 -7.94
CA ASP A 215 3.84 -14.60 -7.54
C ASP A 215 3.11 -14.84 -6.21
N SER A 216 2.82 -16.11 -5.91
CA SER A 216 2.03 -16.48 -4.74
C SER A 216 2.70 -16.09 -3.42
N ILE A 217 4.04 -16.12 -3.34
CA ILE A 217 4.77 -15.77 -2.12
C ILE A 217 4.58 -14.28 -1.83
N THR A 218 4.94 -13.43 -2.79
CA THR A 218 4.81 -11.97 -2.65
C THR A 218 3.36 -11.59 -2.35
N ARG A 219 2.40 -12.14 -3.10
CA ARG A 219 0.97 -11.87 -2.89
C ARG A 219 0.51 -12.24 -1.48
N THR A 220 0.81 -13.45 -1.02
CA THR A 220 0.35 -13.94 0.29
C THR A 220 0.99 -13.16 1.43
N LEU A 221 2.29 -12.84 1.33
CA LEU A 221 2.97 -12.02 2.34
C LEU A 221 2.43 -10.59 2.36
N THR A 222 2.15 -9.96 1.22
CA THR A 222 1.54 -8.61 1.22
C THR A 222 0.19 -8.61 1.93
N LYS A 223 -0.66 -9.62 1.67
CA LYS A 223 -1.93 -9.78 2.38
C LYS A 223 -1.71 -10.02 3.88
N TYR A 224 -0.77 -10.89 4.25
CA TYR A 224 -0.45 -11.18 5.65
C TYR A 224 -0.06 -9.92 6.43
N TYR A 225 0.90 -9.14 5.92
CA TYR A 225 1.31 -7.90 6.59
C TYR A 225 0.22 -6.84 6.56
N SER A 226 -0.62 -6.79 5.53
CA SER A 226 -1.81 -5.90 5.51
C SER A 226 -2.80 -6.27 6.63
N VAL A 227 -3.01 -7.56 6.90
CA VAL A 227 -3.85 -8.02 8.01
C VAL A 227 -3.26 -7.65 9.36
N LEU A 228 -1.93 -7.71 9.52
CA LEU A 228 -1.31 -7.24 10.77
C LEU A 228 -1.55 -5.75 10.99
N ILE A 229 -1.44 -4.91 9.96
CA ILE A 229 -1.71 -3.47 10.06
C ILE A 229 -3.20 -3.23 10.38
N LEU A 230 -4.10 -4.00 9.79
CA LEU A 230 -5.54 -3.93 10.09
C LEU A 230 -5.85 -4.34 11.54
N ASP A 231 -5.20 -5.39 12.06
CA ASP A 231 -5.30 -5.80 13.47
C ASP A 231 -4.81 -4.68 14.40
N MET A 232 -3.68 -4.02 14.08
CA MET A 232 -3.19 -2.84 14.83
C MET A 232 -4.25 -1.75 14.87
N ALA A 233 -4.78 -1.39 13.70
CA ALA A 233 -5.79 -0.36 13.55
C ALA A 233 -7.07 -0.69 14.35
N ASN A 234 -7.53 -1.95 14.34
CA ASN A 234 -8.67 -2.41 15.13
C ASN A 234 -8.43 -2.27 16.64
N ARG A 235 -7.24 -2.66 17.13
CA ARG A 235 -6.87 -2.54 18.55
C ARG A 235 -6.79 -1.09 19.01
N GLU A 236 -6.39 -0.18 18.13
CA GLU A 236 -6.36 1.26 18.36
C GLU A 236 -7.71 1.94 18.09
N THR A 237 -8.77 1.18 17.78
CA THR A 237 -10.10 1.70 17.40
C THR A 237 -10.09 2.63 16.18
N MET A 238 -9.07 2.51 15.33
CA MET A 238 -8.85 3.29 14.11
C MET A 238 -9.12 2.47 12.83
N ASN A 239 -10.33 1.91 12.70
CA ASN A 239 -10.79 1.25 11.46
C ASN A 239 -11.92 2.07 10.81
N PRO A 240 -11.62 3.26 10.22
CA PRO A 240 -12.64 4.19 9.72
C PRO A 240 -13.48 3.61 8.59
N TYR A 241 -12.97 2.64 7.82
CA TYR A 241 -13.71 2.00 6.73
C TYR A 241 -14.50 0.76 7.17
N GLY A 242 -14.40 0.35 8.44
CA GLY A 242 -15.12 -0.82 8.95
C GLY A 242 -14.75 -2.13 8.24
N ILE A 243 -13.49 -2.27 7.80
CA ILE A 243 -13.04 -3.47 7.07
C ILE A 243 -13.10 -4.67 8.02
N ASP A 244 -13.88 -5.69 7.66
CA ASP A 244 -13.95 -6.94 8.41
C ASP A 244 -12.70 -7.77 8.17
N ILE A 245 -11.93 -8.00 9.23
CA ILE A 245 -10.68 -8.75 9.19
C ILE A 245 -10.89 -10.27 9.01
N ARG A 246 -12.03 -10.81 9.43
CA ARG A 246 -12.32 -12.26 9.47
C ARG A 246 -12.19 -12.97 8.12
N PRO A 247 -12.82 -12.51 7.01
CA PRO A 247 -12.67 -13.18 5.72
C PRO A 247 -11.21 -13.19 5.25
N HIS A 248 -10.45 -12.15 5.55
CA HIS A 248 -9.04 -12.07 5.19
C HIS A 248 -8.19 -13.06 6.00
N LEU A 249 -8.48 -13.22 7.31
CA LEU A 249 -7.81 -14.24 8.13
C LEU A 249 -8.02 -15.64 7.56
N THR A 250 -9.25 -16.02 7.25
CA THR A 250 -9.57 -17.35 6.71
C THR A 250 -8.84 -17.60 5.38
N LEU A 251 -8.94 -16.67 4.43
CA LEU A 251 -8.33 -16.82 3.11
C LEU A 251 -6.79 -16.89 3.17
N ILE A 252 -6.15 -16.05 3.98
CA ILE A 252 -4.68 -16.06 4.10
C ILE A 252 -4.21 -17.33 4.81
N GLN A 253 -4.93 -17.82 5.81
CA GLN A 253 -4.59 -19.09 6.45
C GLN A 253 -4.65 -20.25 5.44
N GLU A 254 -5.65 -20.28 4.56
CA GLU A 254 -5.74 -21.27 3.48
C GLU A 254 -4.59 -21.12 2.48
N ASP A 255 -4.32 -19.91 2.00
CA ASP A 255 -3.20 -19.60 1.10
C ASP A 255 -1.85 -20.06 1.70
N LEU A 256 -1.60 -19.75 2.98
CA LEU A 256 -0.38 -20.13 3.69
C LEU A 256 -0.26 -21.64 3.86
N ARG A 257 -1.33 -22.36 4.19
CA ARG A 257 -1.31 -23.83 4.32
C ARG A 257 -0.92 -24.51 3.01
N ASN A 258 -1.32 -23.95 1.87
CA ASN A 258 -1.00 -24.45 0.55
C ASN A 258 0.39 -24.03 0.04
N LEU A 259 1.05 -23.06 0.70
CA LEU A 259 2.32 -22.50 0.28
C LEU A 259 3.49 -23.09 1.09
N ASN A 260 4.11 -24.17 0.58
CA ASN A 260 5.22 -24.86 1.26
C ASN A 260 6.58 -24.14 1.15
N ALA A 261 6.69 -23.08 0.34
CA ALA A 261 7.95 -22.41 0.04
C ALA A 261 8.40 -21.40 1.11
N LEU A 262 7.51 -21.02 2.04
CA LEU A 262 7.81 -20.07 3.11
C LEU A 262 8.52 -20.76 4.28
N LYS A 263 9.66 -20.22 4.71
CA LYS A 263 10.44 -20.73 5.84
C LYS A 263 9.72 -20.53 7.17
N ASN A 264 9.04 -19.40 7.34
CA ASN A 264 8.39 -18.99 8.59
C ASN A 264 6.88 -19.23 8.56
N ARG A 265 6.39 -20.11 7.67
CA ARG A 265 4.95 -20.38 7.48
C ARG A 265 4.21 -20.66 8.78
N ASP A 266 4.77 -21.52 9.63
CA ASP A 266 4.09 -21.98 10.84
C ASP A 266 3.97 -20.83 11.87
N GLU A 267 4.94 -19.91 11.90
CA GLU A 267 4.88 -18.68 12.71
C GLU A 267 3.79 -17.74 12.21
N TYR A 268 3.67 -17.55 10.89
CA TYR A 268 2.60 -16.74 10.30
C TYR A 268 1.22 -17.32 10.62
N LEU A 269 1.05 -18.65 10.48
CA LEU A 269 -0.21 -19.32 10.82
C LEU A 269 -0.55 -19.21 12.30
N ALA A 270 0.44 -19.37 13.18
CA ALA A 270 0.25 -19.20 14.63
C ALA A 270 -0.24 -17.79 14.95
N ARG A 271 0.37 -16.76 14.33
CA ARG A 271 -0.03 -15.36 14.52
C ARG A 271 -1.44 -15.09 14.04
N LEU A 272 -1.83 -15.58 12.86
CA LEU A 272 -3.20 -15.39 12.36
C LEU A 272 -4.25 -16.07 13.25
N LYS A 273 -3.95 -17.25 13.81
CA LYS A 273 -4.83 -17.93 14.78
C LYS A 273 -4.97 -17.14 16.08
N GLU A 274 -3.90 -16.53 16.56
CA GLU A 274 -3.94 -15.66 17.73
C GLU A 274 -4.89 -14.47 17.49
N ILE A 275 -4.73 -13.78 16.35
CA ILE A 275 -5.62 -12.66 15.97
C ILE A 275 -7.07 -13.14 15.86
N GLU A 276 -7.32 -14.26 15.19
CA GLU A 276 -8.65 -14.85 15.07
C GLU A 276 -9.28 -15.12 16.44
N SER A 277 -8.51 -15.68 17.38
CA SER A 277 -8.99 -15.96 18.74
C SER A 277 -9.33 -14.70 19.56
N LEU A 278 -8.74 -13.55 19.22
CA LEU A 278 -9.01 -12.27 19.87
C LEU A 278 -10.24 -11.59 19.27
N VAL A 279 -10.44 -11.73 17.96
CA VAL A 279 -11.59 -11.15 17.23
C VAL A 279 -12.89 -11.90 17.50
N LEU A 280 -12.83 -13.19 17.84
CA LEU A 280 -13.99 -14.03 18.15
C LEU A 280 -14.45 -13.97 19.63
N ARG A 281 -13.78 -13.19 20.46
CA ARG A 281 -14.18 -12.92 21.86
C ARG A 281 -15.09 -11.70 21.94
#